data_AF-A0A0Q8AK44-F1
#
_entry.id   AF-A0A0Q8AK44-F1
#
_cell.length_a   1.000
_cell.length_b   1.000
_cell.length_c   1.000
_cell.angle_alpha   90.00
_cell.angle_beta   90.00
_cell.angle_gamma   90.00
#
_symmetry.space_group_name_H-M   'P 1'
#
loop_
_entity.id
_entity.type
_entity.pdbx_description
1 polymer ?
#
loop_
_entity_poly.entity_id
_entity_poly.type
_entity_poly.pdbx_seq_one_letter_code
_entity_poly.pdbx_strand_id
1 'polypeptide(L)'
;MPVSARARRLLSWLPAALLVLIIGGVVFASFAIQESWWTEENPAASTDQKASDGSTMLTDAGFDYANVEGVARVRLGEGGLTASELGLPEDGEKSAEFRRPVRVVIAGGEDVYVVDDIAALTAVSADGQLDSVTLFPDGASLWPAAVAQMRSHAASFGWDASELEGLDDRLAEFNRTGEGDTFTVVVGPSDGGAQVTGTLTYYRSGATTMDLTFEPAE
;
A
#
# COMPACT_ATOMS: atom_id res chain seq x y z
N MET A 1 -62.61 -33.92 -16.19
CA MET A 1 -62.97 -33.61 -14.79
C MET A 1 -63.29 -32.13 -14.69
N PRO A 2 -64.47 -31.71 -14.19
CA PRO A 2 -64.81 -30.30 -14.08
C PRO A 2 -63.92 -29.66 -13.00
N VAL A 3 -63.01 -28.79 -13.41
CA VAL A 3 -62.19 -28.00 -12.48
C VAL A 3 -63.12 -27.08 -11.71
N SER A 4 -63.23 -27.32 -10.39
CA SER A 4 -64.12 -26.57 -9.49
C SER A 4 -63.84 -25.06 -9.58
N ALA A 5 -64.87 -24.23 -9.38
CA ALA A 5 -64.74 -22.78 -9.47
C ALA A 5 -63.65 -22.22 -8.52
N ARG A 6 -63.41 -22.91 -7.39
CA ARG A 6 -62.29 -22.63 -6.47
C ARG A 6 -60.92 -22.91 -7.09
N ALA A 7 -60.75 -24.05 -7.77
CA ALA A 7 -59.48 -24.40 -8.42
C ALA A 7 -59.15 -23.42 -9.57
N ARG A 8 -60.14 -22.96 -10.34
CA ARG A 8 -59.94 -21.92 -11.37
C ARG A 8 -59.51 -20.56 -10.78
N ARG A 9 -60.04 -20.20 -9.61
CA ARG A 9 -59.67 -18.97 -8.87
C ARG A 9 -58.28 -19.06 -8.24
N LEU A 10 -57.85 -20.25 -7.81
CA LEU A 10 -56.48 -20.49 -7.32
C LEU A 10 -55.46 -20.48 -8.47
N LEU A 11 -55.79 -21.07 -9.62
CA LEU A 11 -54.91 -21.04 -10.80
C LEU A 11 -54.74 -19.64 -11.41
N SER A 12 -55.72 -18.73 -11.27
CA SER A 12 -55.59 -17.37 -11.78
C SER A 12 -54.61 -16.50 -10.98
N TRP A 13 -54.32 -16.88 -9.72
CA TRP A 13 -53.35 -16.20 -8.87
C TRP A 13 -51.92 -16.74 -9.01
N LEU A 14 -51.76 -17.89 -9.66
CA LEU A 14 -50.48 -18.56 -9.84
C LEU A 14 -49.46 -17.70 -10.61
N PRO A 15 -49.82 -16.98 -11.70
CA PRO A 15 -48.89 -16.09 -12.38
C PRO A 15 -48.46 -14.90 -11.51
N ALA A 16 -49.40 -14.34 -10.74
CA ALA A 16 -49.11 -13.23 -9.83
C ALA A 16 -48.21 -13.67 -8.66
N ALA A 17 -48.45 -14.85 -8.09
CA ALA A 17 -47.61 -15.43 -7.04
C ALA A 17 -46.21 -15.76 -7.55
N LEU A 18 -46.09 -16.30 -8.77
CA LEU A 18 -44.80 -16.54 -9.42
C LEU A 18 -44.04 -15.23 -9.65
N LEU A 19 -44.72 -14.19 -10.12
CA LEU A 19 -44.11 -12.88 -10.33
C LEU A 19 -43.59 -12.30 -9.01
N VAL A 20 -44.36 -12.40 -7.92
CA VAL A 20 -43.94 -11.95 -6.59
C VAL A 20 -42.72 -12.74 -6.09
N LEU A 21 -42.67 -14.04 -6.33
CA LEU A 21 -41.50 -14.86 -6.00
C LEU A 21 -40.27 -14.47 -6.80
N ILE A 22 -40.41 -14.19 -8.09
CA ILE A 22 -39.30 -13.74 -8.96
C ILE A 22 -38.81 -12.37 -8.50
N ILE A 23 -39.72 -11.42 -8.27
CA ILE A 23 -39.37 -10.08 -7.78
C ILE A 23 -38.69 -10.18 -6.40
N GLY A 24 -39.24 -10.98 -5.49
CA GLY A 24 -38.64 -11.25 -4.19
C GLY A 24 -37.24 -11.88 -4.31
N GLY A 25 -37.05 -12.82 -5.23
CA GLY A 25 -35.75 -13.43 -5.52
C GLY A 25 -34.75 -12.45 -6.11
N VAL A 26 -35.17 -11.57 -7.02
CA VAL A 26 -34.31 -10.51 -7.61
C VAL A 26 -33.93 -9.47 -6.56
N VAL A 27 -34.88 -9.05 -5.70
CA VAL A 27 -34.62 -8.13 -4.59
C VAL A 27 -33.67 -8.77 -3.58
N PHE A 28 -33.88 -10.03 -3.21
CA PHE A 28 -32.99 -10.78 -2.32
C PHE A 28 -31.59 -10.95 -2.93
N ALA A 29 -31.49 -11.32 -4.20
CA ALA A 29 -30.22 -11.39 -4.91
C ALA A 29 -29.54 -10.01 -5.00
N SER A 30 -30.31 -8.93 -5.16
CA SER A 30 -29.77 -7.56 -5.18
C SER A 30 -29.24 -7.14 -3.81
N PHE A 31 -29.94 -7.46 -2.71
CA PHE A 31 -29.44 -7.24 -1.35
C PHE A 31 -28.23 -8.11 -1.02
N ALA A 32 -28.23 -9.39 -1.45
CA ALA A 32 -27.07 -10.27 -1.29
C ALA A 32 -25.86 -9.83 -2.12
N ILE A 33 -26.08 -9.18 -3.27
CA ILE A 33 -25.02 -8.57 -4.08
C ILE A 33 -24.56 -7.25 -3.45
N GLN A 34 -25.43 -6.47 -2.82
CA GLN A 34 -25.02 -5.26 -2.09
C GLN A 34 -24.08 -5.56 -0.91
N GLU A 35 -24.26 -6.70 -0.22
CA GLU A 35 -23.33 -7.22 0.81
C GLU A 35 -22.19 -8.08 0.23
N SER A 36 -22.02 -8.07 -1.10
CA SER A 36 -20.99 -8.85 -1.76
C SER A 36 -19.69 -8.05 -1.89
N TRP A 37 -18.58 -8.70 -1.56
CA TRP A 37 -17.21 -8.16 -1.48
C TRP A 37 -16.65 -7.43 -2.71
N TRP A 38 -17.33 -7.46 -3.87
CA TRP A 38 -16.95 -6.76 -5.11
C TRP A 38 -17.69 -5.41 -5.31
N THR A 39 -18.68 -5.11 -4.47
CA THR A 39 -19.57 -3.94 -4.58
C THR A 39 -19.50 -3.01 -3.37
N GLU A 40 -18.75 -3.38 -2.34
CA GLU A 40 -18.52 -2.52 -1.18
C GLU A 40 -17.54 -1.40 -1.58
N GLU A 41 -18.00 -0.14 -1.57
CA GLU A 41 -17.13 1.04 -1.77
C GLU A 41 -16.07 1.18 -0.65
N ASN A 42 -16.22 0.45 0.46
CA ASN A 42 -15.31 0.44 1.60
C ASN A 42 -15.49 -0.87 2.40
N PRO A 43 -14.95 -2.02 1.97
CA PRO A 43 -15.11 -3.29 2.67
C PRO A 43 -14.63 -3.12 4.12
N ALA A 44 -15.48 -3.47 5.07
CA ALA A 44 -15.11 -3.42 6.49
C ALA A 44 -13.96 -4.41 6.71
N ALA A 45 -12.75 -3.87 6.96
CA ALA A 45 -11.56 -4.68 7.13
C ALA A 45 -11.77 -5.72 8.23
N SER A 46 -11.50 -6.99 7.91
CA SER A 46 -11.42 -8.04 8.91
C SER A 46 -10.15 -7.91 9.75
N THR A 47 -10.10 -8.58 10.89
CA THR A 47 -9.00 -8.45 11.88
C THR A 47 -7.65 -8.93 11.36
N ASP A 48 -7.62 -9.71 10.28
CA ASP A 48 -6.43 -10.17 9.57
C ASP A 48 -5.98 -9.22 8.45
N GLN A 49 -6.79 -8.19 8.13
CA GLN A 49 -6.50 -7.18 7.12
C GLN A 49 -6.05 -5.84 7.72
N LYS A 50 -6.66 -5.47 8.86
CA LYS A 50 -6.37 -4.22 9.57
C LYS A 50 -6.13 -4.51 11.04
N ALA A 51 -5.04 -3.97 11.55
CA ALA A 51 -4.65 -4.10 12.93
C ALA A 51 -5.52 -3.21 13.84
N SER A 52 -5.46 -3.46 15.15
CA SER A 52 -6.29 -2.77 16.16
C SER A 52 -6.04 -1.27 16.23
N ASP A 53 -4.87 -0.82 15.80
CA ASP A 53 -4.39 0.55 15.85
C ASP A 53 -4.67 1.34 14.54
N GLY A 54 -5.33 0.68 13.59
CA GLY A 54 -5.69 1.21 12.27
C GLY A 54 -4.65 0.98 11.17
N SER A 55 -3.50 0.38 11.50
CA SER A 55 -2.46 0.01 10.54
C SER A 55 -2.91 -1.17 9.66
N THR A 56 -2.33 -1.27 8.48
CA THR A 56 -2.48 -2.44 7.61
C THR A 56 -1.73 -3.61 8.23
N MET A 57 -2.35 -4.79 8.28
CA MET A 57 -1.65 -6.00 8.69
C MET A 57 -0.54 -6.32 7.69
N LEU A 58 0.66 -6.65 8.15
CA LEU A 58 1.83 -6.96 7.33
C LEU A 58 1.83 -8.45 6.95
N THR A 59 0.67 -8.90 6.46
CA THR A 59 0.37 -10.25 6.02
C THR A 59 -0.16 -10.23 4.58
N ASP A 60 -0.23 -11.39 3.93
CA ASP A 60 -0.78 -11.47 2.56
C ASP A 60 -2.22 -10.92 2.48
N ALA A 61 -3.04 -11.18 3.51
CA ALA A 61 -4.42 -10.67 3.57
C ALA A 61 -4.49 -9.14 3.74
N GLY A 62 -3.61 -8.56 4.57
CA GLY A 62 -3.53 -7.11 4.73
C GLY A 62 -3.02 -6.41 3.48
N PHE A 63 -2.04 -6.97 2.76
CA PHE A 63 -1.58 -6.42 1.49
C PHE A 63 -2.61 -6.58 0.37
N ASP A 64 -3.35 -7.68 0.31
CA ASP A 64 -4.48 -7.84 -0.61
C ASP A 64 -5.59 -6.80 -0.33
N TYR A 65 -5.85 -6.50 0.94
CA TYR A 65 -6.80 -5.45 1.32
C TYR A 65 -6.28 -4.06 0.96
N ALA A 66 -4.99 -3.77 1.17
CA ALA A 66 -4.37 -2.51 0.74
C ALA A 66 -4.46 -2.30 -0.78
N ASN A 67 -4.38 -3.36 -1.58
CA ASN A 67 -4.63 -3.30 -3.03
C ASN A 67 -6.07 -2.89 -3.39
N VAL A 68 -7.04 -3.22 -2.54
CA VAL A 68 -8.46 -2.88 -2.74
C VAL A 68 -8.74 -1.47 -2.25
N GLU A 69 -8.27 -1.12 -1.05
CA GLU A 69 -8.44 0.23 -0.48
C GLU A 69 -7.60 1.28 -1.24
N GLY A 70 -6.50 0.86 -1.86
CA GLY A 70 -5.52 1.74 -2.50
C GLY A 70 -4.63 2.49 -1.50
N VAL A 71 -4.69 2.11 -0.22
CA VAL A 71 -3.92 2.73 0.86
C VAL A 71 -3.34 1.66 1.80
N ALA A 72 -2.03 1.72 2.06
CA ALA A 72 -1.38 0.99 3.14
C ALA A 72 -1.03 1.97 4.28
N ARG A 73 -1.28 1.59 5.53
CA ARG A 73 -0.96 2.40 6.72
C ARG A 73 -0.01 1.65 7.61
N VAL A 74 1.05 2.30 8.05
CA VAL A 74 2.08 1.71 8.92
C VAL A 74 2.35 2.67 10.06
N ARG A 75 2.57 2.15 11.26
CA ARG A 75 3.09 2.91 12.40
C ARG A 75 4.43 2.34 12.84
N LEU A 76 5.44 3.19 12.96
CA LEU A 76 6.81 2.88 13.37
C LEU A 76 7.09 3.44 14.76
N GLY A 77 7.97 2.76 15.51
CA GLY A 77 8.47 3.23 16.80
C GLY A 77 7.44 3.22 17.94
N GLU A 78 7.59 4.15 18.88
CA GLU A 78 6.76 4.20 20.08
C GLU A 78 5.27 4.39 19.74
N GLY A 79 4.42 3.52 20.28
CA GLY A 79 2.98 3.49 19.97
C GLY A 79 2.61 2.68 18.73
N GLY A 80 3.59 2.12 18.01
CA GLY A 80 3.39 1.04 17.04
C GLY A 80 3.03 -0.29 17.71
N LEU A 81 2.38 -1.17 16.95
CA LEU A 81 2.16 -2.55 17.37
C LEU A 81 3.43 -3.38 17.20
N THR A 82 3.53 -4.47 17.98
CA THR A 82 4.65 -5.41 17.83
C THR A 82 4.62 -6.10 16.47
N ALA A 83 5.76 -6.66 16.03
CA ALA A 83 5.84 -7.43 14.78
C ALA A 83 4.79 -8.56 14.75
N SER A 84 4.63 -9.26 15.89
CA SER A 84 3.65 -10.35 16.04
C SER A 84 2.19 -9.89 15.88
N GLU A 85 1.86 -8.70 16.39
CA GLU A 85 0.53 -8.11 16.26
C GLU A 85 0.23 -7.59 14.85
N LEU A 86 1.28 -7.23 14.09
CA LEU A 86 1.21 -6.89 12.68
C LEU A 86 1.22 -8.13 11.77
N GLY A 87 1.43 -9.33 12.32
CA GLY A 87 1.49 -10.59 11.58
C GLY A 87 2.84 -10.88 10.89
N LEU A 88 3.90 -10.17 11.30
CA LEU A 88 5.29 -10.46 10.95
C LEU A 88 5.92 -11.48 11.92
N PRO A 89 6.90 -12.28 11.48
CA PRO A 89 7.81 -12.99 12.38
C PRO A 89 8.61 -12.01 13.28
N GLU A 90 9.21 -12.45 14.38
CA GLU A 90 9.95 -11.54 15.31
C GLU A 90 11.23 -10.93 14.71
N ASP A 91 11.96 -11.72 13.92
CA ASP A 91 13.16 -11.31 13.19
C ASP A 91 12.98 -11.70 11.70
N GLY A 92 11.90 -11.17 11.11
CA GLY A 92 11.43 -11.56 9.80
C GLY A 92 11.36 -10.40 8.82
N GLU A 93 11.38 -10.76 7.55
CA GLU A 93 11.04 -9.86 6.45
C GLU A 93 9.76 -10.33 5.78
N LYS A 94 8.90 -9.39 5.41
CA LYS A 94 7.80 -9.64 4.49
C LYS A 94 7.75 -8.56 3.42
N SER A 95 7.70 -9.03 2.18
CA SER A 95 7.63 -8.18 0.98
C SER A 95 6.32 -8.41 0.26
N ALA A 96 5.77 -7.35 -0.32
CA ALA A 96 4.53 -7.38 -1.11
C ALA A 96 4.63 -6.49 -2.34
N GLU A 97 4.16 -7.02 -3.46
CA GLU A 97 3.95 -6.28 -4.69
C GLU A 97 2.46 -5.97 -4.84
N PHE A 98 2.15 -4.71 -5.14
CA PHE A 98 0.79 -4.25 -5.34
C PHE A 98 0.38 -4.40 -6.81
N ARG A 99 -0.85 -4.89 -7.04
CA ARG A 99 -1.45 -5.03 -8.38
C ARG A 99 -1.67 -3.69 -9.06
N ARG A 100 -1.78 -2.62 -8.27
CA ARG A 100 -1.88 -1.23 -8.70
C ARG A 100 -1.07 -0.39 -7.72
N PRO A 101 -0.45 0.71 -8.17
CA PRO A 101 0.24 1.61 -7.24
C PRO A 101 -0.70 2.07 -6.13
N VAL A 102 -0.24 2.00 -4.89
CA VAL A 102 -1.00 2.38 -3.69
C VAL A 102 -0.37 3.60 -3.02
N ARG A 103 -1.18 4.33 -2.25
CA ARG A 103 -0.68 5.34 -1.32
C ARG A 103 -0.21 4.65 -0.04
N VAL A 104 0.96 4.99 0.46
CA VAL A 104 1.44 4.53 1.76
C VAL A 104 1.48 5.70 2.73
N VAL A 105 0.91 5.49 3.92
CA VAL A 105 0.92 6.45 5.02
C VAL A 105 1.71 5.85 6.17
N ILE A 106 2.81 6.49 6.55
CA ILE A 106 3.69 6.05 7.62
C ILE A 106 3.59 7.05 8.76
N ALA A 107 3.17 6.61 9.93
CA ALA A 107 3.22 7.38 11.17
C ALA A 107 4.48 6.99 11.94
N GLY A 108 5.35 7.95 12.24
CA GLY A 108 6.51 7.75 13.11
C GLY A 108 6.50 8.83 14.16
N GLY A 109 6.41 8.46 15.44
CA GLY A 109 6.27 9.43 16.53
C GLY A 109 5.06 10.36 16.32
N GLU A 110 5.32 11.67 16.30
CA GLU A 110 4.30 12.71 16.04
C GLU A 110 4.13 13.05 14.55
N ASP A 111 5.00 12.50 13.68
CA ASP A 111 5.04 12.82 12.25
C ASP A 111 4.26 11.80 11.41
N VAL A 112 3.72 12.30 10.29
CA VAL A 112 3.01 11.48 9.30
C VAL A 112 3.57 11.74 7.91
N TYR A 113 4.11 10.69 7.31
CA TYR A 113 4.66 10.67 5.96
C TYR A 113 3.65 10.05 5.01
N VAL A 114 3.45 10.69 3.86
CA VAL A 114 2.56 10.18 2.81
C VAL A 114 3.36 10.05 1.53
N VAL A 115 3.36 8.85 0.97
CA VAL A 115 4.03 8.54 -0.29
C VAL A 115 3.01 7.93 -1.24
N ASP A 116 2.88 8.53 -2.41
CA ASP A 116 1.96 8.07 -3.45
C ASP A 116 2.69 7.14 -4.45
N ASP A 117 1.89 6.42 -5.25
CA ASP A 117 2.36 5.59 -6.37
C ASP A 117 3.39 4.51 -5.97
N ILE A 118 3.16 3.79 -4.88
CA ILE A 118 4.02 2.69 -4.42
C ILE A 118 3.61 1.37 -5.06
N ALA A 119 4.55 0.74 -5.78
CA ALA A 119 4.37 -0.55 -6.44
C ALA A 119 4.73 -1.74 -5.54
N ALA A 120 5.66 -1.58 -4.61
CA ALA A 120 5.99 -2.63 -3.64
C ALA A 120 6.40 -2.07 -2.28
N LEU A 121 6.29 -2.89 -1.25
CA LEU A 121 6.68 -2.59 0.13
C LEU A 121 7.38 -3.79 0.73
N THR A 122 8.49 -3.53 1.43
CA THR A 122 9.18 -4.51 2.28
C THR A 122 9.16 -4.02 3.71
N ALA A 123 8.71 -4.87 4.63
CA ALA A 123 8.75 -4.63 6.05
C ALA A 123 9.71 -5.61 6.72
N VAL A 124 10.60 -5.09 7.56
CA VAL A 124 11.56 -5.86 8.34
C VAL A 124 11.27 -5.67 9.82
N SER A 125 11.36 -6.75 10.57
CA SER A 125 11.21 -6.78 12.02
C SER A 125 12.49 -7.26 12.65
N ALA A 126 12.80 -6.71 13.81
CA ALA A 126 13.91 -7.10 14.66
C ALA A 126 13.50 -6.91 16.12
N ASP A 127 13.97 -7.80 17.00
CA ASP A 127 13.71 -7.73 18.45
C ASP A 127 12.20 -7.66 18.79
N GLY A 128 11.36 -8.27 17.94
CA GLY A 128 9.90 -8.32 18.10
C GLY A 128 9.16 -7.02 17.75
N GLN A 129 9.85 -6.03 17.18
CA GLN A 129 9.29 -4.77 16.71
C GLN A 129 9.42 -4.63 15.20
N LEU A 130 8.67 -3.68 14.63
CA LEU A 130 8.86 -3.25 13.24
C LEU A 130 10.10 -2.35 13.19
N ASP A 131 11.15 -2.85 12.53
CA ASP A 131 12.48 -2.23 12.45
C ASP A 131 12.57 -1.26 11.27
N SER A 132 12.07 -1.66 10.10
CA SER A 132 12.08 -0.79 8.93
C SER A 132 10.97 -1.11 7.95
N VAL A 133 10.58 -0.09 7.19
CA VAL A 133 9.70 -0.23 6.01
C VAL A 133 10.34 0.46 4.82
N THR A 134 10.62 -0.32 3.79
CA THR A 134 11.15 0.16 2.51
C THR A 134 10.04 0.19 1.47
N LEU A 135 9.86 1.33 0.83
CA LEU A 135 8.88 1.57 -0.23
C LEU A 135 9.58 1.62 -1.58
N PHE A 136 8.95 0.97 -2.56
CA PHE A 136 9.39 0.94 -3.95
C PHE A 136 8.32 1.62 -4.83
N PRO A 137 8.48 2.92 -5.12
CA PRO A 137 7.71 3.66 -6.12
C PRO A 137 7.56 2.94 -7.46
N ASP A 138 6.45 3.17 -8.15
CA ASP A 138 6.14 2.56 -9.44
C ASP A 138 7.02 3.10 -10.56
N GLY A 139 7.69 2.16 -11.25
CA GLY A 139 8.46 2.43 -12.45
C GLY A 139 9.85 3.02 -12.21
N ALA A 140 10.72 2.83 -13.20
CA ALA A 140 11.99 3.55 -13.28
C ALA A 140 11.79 4.85 -14.06
N SER A 141 12.53 5.89 -13.67
CA SER A 141 12.54 7.17 -14.36
C SER A 141 13.91 7.50 -14.92
N LEU A 142 14.02 8.60 -15.67
CA LEU A 142 15.32 9.16 -16.04
C LEU A 142 15.92 9.88 -14.84
N TRP A 143 17.25 9.90 -14.73
CA TRP A 143 17.97 10.54 -13.63
C TRP A 143 17.44 11.93 -13.23
N PRO A 144 17.23 12.89 -14.17
CA PRO A 144 16.74 14.22 -13.79
C PRO A 144 15.34 14.20 -13.16
N ALA A 145 14.49 13.25 -13.57
CA ALA A 145 13.15 13.09 -13.02
C ALA A 145 13.21 12.48 -11.61
N ALA A 146 14.05 11.46 -11.40
CA ALA A 146 14.27 10.85 -10.08
C ALA A 146 14.82 11.87 -9.07
N VAL A 147 15.81 12.66 -9.47
CA VAL A 147 16.37 13.73 -8.61
C VAL A 147 15.34 14.82 -8.34
N ALA A 148 14.52 15.21 -9.32
CA ALA A 148 13.44 16.17 -9.11
C ALA A 148 12.38 15.64 -8.13
N GLN A 149 12.03 14.36 -8.22
CA GLN A 149 11.12 13.70 -7.29
C GLN A 149 11.70 13.69 -5.87
N MET A 150 12.96 13.28 -5.69
CA MET A 150 13.66 13.32 -4.41
C MET A 150 13.65 14.74 -3.80
N ARG A 151 13.96 15.76 -4.61
CA ARG A 151 13.92 17.18 -4.18
C ARG A 151 12.52 17.63 -3.78
N SER A 152 11.47 17.12 -4.43
CA SER A 152 10.09 17.44 -4.06
C SER A 152 9.69 16.86 -2.70
N HIS A 153 10.29 15.74 -2.31
CA HIS A 153 10.08 15.10 -1.01
C HIS A 153 11.00 15.60 0.11
N ALA A 154 12.10 16.28 -0.24
CA ALA A 154 13.11 16.71 0.72
C ALA A 154 12.52 17.48 1.91
N ALA A 155 11.68 18.49 1.65
CA ALA A 155 11.07 19.28 2.70
C ALA A 155 10.07 18.49 3.56
N SER A 156 9.32 17.55 2.96
CA SER A 156 8.37 16.70 3.70
C SER A 156 9.05 15.62 4.53
N PHE A 157 10.24 15.20 4.13
CA PHE A 157 11.02 14.18 4.83
C PHE A 157 12.09 14.78 5.74
N GLY A 158 12.29 16.10 5.73
CA GLY A 158 13.28 16.76 6.59
C GLY A 158 14.72 16.69 6.08
N TRP A 159 14.94 16.34 4.82
CA TRP A 159 16.27 16.34 4.21
C TRP A 159 16.77 17.76 3.92
N ASP A 160 18.06 17.98 4.10
CA ASP A 160 18.69 19.26 3.79
C ASP A 160 18.94 19.36 2.27
N ALA A 161 18.72 20.54 1.70
CA ALA A 161 18.96 20.78 0.28
C ALA A 161 20.40 20.46 -0.13
N SER A 162 21.37 20.66 0.76
CA SER A 162 22.78 20.36 0.57
C SER A 162 23.07 18.86 0.39
N GLU A 163 22.23 17.97 0.92
CA GLU A 163 22.36 16.52 0.69
C GLU A 163 22.02 16.12 -0.76
N LEU A 164 21.27 16.98 -1.44
CA LEU A 164 20.83 16.82 -2.83
C LEU A 164 21.66 17.66 -3.82
N GLU A 165 22.65 18.40 -3.32
CA GLU A 165 23.59 19.17 -4.13
C GLU A 165 24.68 18.25 -4.72
N GLY A 166 25.15 18.59 -5.93
CA GLY A 166 26.25 17.88 -6.58
C GLY A 166 25.92 16.45 -7.07
N LEU A 167 24.68 15.97 -6.93
CA LEU A 167 24.25 14.66 -7.43
C LEU A 167 24.52 14.50 -8.94
N ASP A 168 24.25 15.54 -9.73
CA ASP A 168 24.47 15.56 -11.17
C ASP A 168 25.97 15.50 -11.52
N ASP A 169 26.82 16.21 -10.77
CA ASP A 169 28.26 16.20 -10.94
C ASP A 169 28.86 14.84 -10.61
N ARG A 170 28.36 14.18 -9.55
CA ARG A 170 28.78 12.82 -9.17
C ARG A 170 28.39 11.80 -10.23
N LEU A 171 27.19 11.90 -10.81
CA LEU A 171 26.80 11.04 -11.92
C LEU A 171 27.64 11.32 -13.18
N ALA A 172 27.97 12.57 -13.47
CA ALA A 172 28.83 12.93 -14.58
C ALA A 172 30.25 12.35 -14.42
N GLU A 173 30.79 12.35 -13.19
CA GLU A 173 32.05 11.69 -12.86
C GLU A 173 31.96 10.17 -13.09
N PHE A 174 30.94 9.51 -12.54
CA PHE A 174 30.70 8.07 -12.75
C PHE A 174 30.62 7.69 -14.24
N ASN A 175 29.94 8.51 -15.04
CA ASN A 175 29.86 8.27 -16.48
C ASN A 175 31.21 8.46 -17.17
N ARG A 176 32.06 9.37 -16.68
CA ARG A 176 33.41 9.64 -17.23
C ARG A 176 34.41 8.53 -16.92
N THR A 177 34.38 7.95 -15.73
CA THR A 177 35.29 6.85 -15.36
C THR A 177 35.04 5.60 -16.19
N GLY A 178 33.77 5.35 -16.57
CA GLY A 178 33.38 4.16 -17.33
C GLY A 178 33.41 2.87 -16.50
N GLU A 179 33.66 2.95 -15.20
CA GLU A 179 33.72 1.81 -14.28
C GLU A 179 32.34 1.53 -13.68
N GLY A 180 32.00 0.23 -13.50
CA GLY A 180 30.74 -0.24 -12.91
C GLY A 180 29.50 -0.07 -13.79
N ASP A 181 28.43 -0.81 -13.50
CA ASP A 181 27.16 -0.74 -14.24
C ASP A 181 26.09 0.11 -13.56
N THR A 182 26.29 0.41 -12.27
CA THR A 182 25.35 1.09 -11.39
C THR A 182 26.02 2.18 -10.57
N PHE A 183 25.29 3.28 -10.38
CA PHE A 183 25.65 4.40 -9.51
C PHE A 183 24.56 4.59 -8.47
N THR A 184 24.89 4.38 -7.20
CA THR A 184 23.95 4.49 -6.08
C THR A 184 24.28 5.69 -5.21
N VAL A 185 23.26 6.44 -4.83
CA VAL A 185 23.36 7.55 -3.87
C VAL A 185 22.31 7.39 -2.79
N VAL A 186 22.73 7.65 -1.56
CA VAL A 186 21.87 7.69 -0.37
C VAL A 186 21.73 9.14 0.10
N VAL A 187 20.52 9.53 0.48
CA VAL A 187 20.13 10.85 1.01
C VAL A 187 19.49 10.64 2.37
N GLY A 188 19.83 11.48 3.35
CA GLY A 188 19.45 11.29 4.75
C GLY A 188 20.47 10.42 5.53
N PRO A 189 20.08 9.88 6.69
CA PRO A 189 18.73 9.88 7.26
C PRO A 189 18.27 11.28 7.69
N SER A 190 16.96 11.51 7.64
CA SER A 190 16.35 12.69 8.24
C SER A 190 16.26 12.59 9.75
N ASP A 191 16.27 13.75 10.42
CA ASP A 191 15.87 13.86 11.83
C ASP A 191 14.36 14.17 11.92
N GLY A 192 13.60 13.35 12.65
CA GLY A 192 12.15 13.50 12.81
C GLY A 192 11.54 12.36 13.61
N GLY A 193 10.21 12.20 13.56
CA GLY A 193 9.50 11.09 14.20
C GLY A 193 9.77 9.71 13.57
N ALA A 194 10.42 9.68 12.41
CA ALA A 194 11.05 8.51 11.81
C ALA A 194 12.33 8.96 11.08
N GLN A 195 13.33 8.08 11.00
CA GLN A 195 14.47 8.28 10.13
C GLN A 195 14.07 7.90 8.71
N VAL A 196 14.13 8.84 7.77
CA VAL A 196 13.80 8.63 6.36
C VAL A 196 15.07 8.66 5.54
N THR A 197 15.33 7.58 4.81
CA THR A 197 16.49 7.43 3.93
C THR A 197 16.03 7.21 2.49
N GLY A 198 16.51 8.04 1.56
CA GLY A 198 16.21 7.92 0.14
C GLY A 198 17.40 7.34 -0.63
N THR A 199 17.17 6.30 -1.42
CA THR A 199 18.22 5.68 -2.26
C THR A 199 17.90 5.84 -3.73
N LEU A 200 18.77 6.51 -4.48
CA LEU A 200 18.74 6.51 -5.96
C LEU A 200 19.70 5.49 -6.49
N THR A 201 19.25 4.65 -7.43
CA THR A 201 20.12 3.76 -8.18
C THR A 201 19.98 4.03 -9.67
N TYR A 202 21.02 4.62 -10.27
CA TYR A 202 21.15 4.79 -11.71
C TYR A 202 21.81 3.56 -12.34
N TYR A 203 21.20 3.04 -13.40
CA TYR A 203 21.75 1.98 -14.23
C TYR A 203 22.26 2.58 -15.54
N ARG A 204 23.40 2.11 -16.06
CA ARG A 204 23.93 2.57 -17.36
C ARG A 204 23.01 2.30 -18.56
N SER A 205 21.96 1.50 -18.39
CA SER A 205 20.86 1.39 -19.35
C SER A 205 20.06 2.70 -19.52
N GLY A 206 20.22 3.66 -18.62
CA GLY A 206 19.51 4.95 -18.57
C GLY A 206 18.36 4.99 -17.57
N ALA A 207 18.04 3.87 -16.92
CA ALA A 207 17.00 3.78 -15.90
C ALA A 207 17.53 4.24 -14.53
N THR A 208 16.68 4.90 -13.75
CA THR A 208 16.95 5.25 -12.35
C THR A 208 15.77 4.81 -11.48
N THR A 209 16.04 4.07 -10.42
CA THR A 209 15.06 3.72 -9.39
C THR A 209 15.29 4.59 -8.16
N MET A 210 14.21 4.78 -7.39
CA MET A 210 14.23 5.48 -6.12
C MET A 210 13.55 4.57 -5.10
N ASP A 211 14.22 4.30 -3.98
CA ASP A 211 13.67 3.54 -2.86
C ASP A 211 13.64 4.46 -1.64
N LEU A 212 12.63 4.31 -0.77
CA LEU A 212 12.48 5.10 0.45
C LEU A 212 12.38 4.17 1.66
N THR A 213 13.34 4.27 2.57
CA THR A 213 13.37 3.49 3.81
C THR A 213 12.95 4.37 4.98
N PHE A 214 12.07 3.84 5.81
CA PHE A 214 11.60 4.47 7.04
C PHE A 214 11.96 3.58 8.22
N GLU A 215 12.65 4.15 9.20
CA GLU A 215 13.07 3.49 10.43
C GLU A 215 12.52 4.27 11.64
N PRO A 216 12.24 3.63 12.80
CA PRO A 216 11.91 4.31 14.03
C PRO A 216 12.96 5.38 14.39
N ALA A 217 12.52 6.50 14.96
CA ALA A 217 13.45 7.46 15.55
C ALA A 217 14.14 6.85 16.79
N GLU A 218 15.40 7.26 17.03
CA GLU A 218 16.17 6.86 18.22
C GLU A 218 15.66 7.48 19.53
#